data_AF-A0A521P2E7-F1
#
_entry.id   AF-A0A521P2E7-F1
#
_cell.length_a   1.000
_cell.length_b   1.000
_cell.length_c   1.000
_cell.angle_alpha   90.00
_cell.angle_beta   90.00
_cell.angle_gamma   90.00
#
_symmetry.space_group_name_H-M   'P 1'
#
loop_
_entity.id
_entity.type
_entity.pdbx_description
1 polymer ?
#
loop_
_entity_poly.entity_id
_entity_poly.type
_entity_poly.pdbx_seq_one_letter_code
_entity_poly.pdbx_strand_id
1 'polypeptide(L)' 'MQSRQKIHHGATVTLVLPGGMSTQAEVAALRAAGVPVDEWCEVAVGFLFLRWQRATNRTVFRWFARTPGEGDMPAPQR' A
#
# COMPACT_ATOMS: atom_id res chain seq x y z
N MET A 1 -1.25 -23.67 -23.01
CA MET A 1 -1.37 -23.52 -21.55
C MET A 1 -0.67 -22.22 -21.15
N GLN A 2 -1.41 -21.13 -20.95
CA GLN A 2 -0.79 -19.88 -20.46
C GLN A 2 -0.48 -20.05 -18.97
N SER A 3 0.80 -19.98 -18.64
CA SER A 3 1.31 -19.91 -17.28
C SER A 3 0.83 -18.61 -16.63
N ARG A 4 0.05 -18.71 -15.56
CA ARG A 4 -0.26 -17.57 -14.69
C ARG A 4 1.04 -17.10 -14.05
N GLN A 5 1.73 -16.15 -14.67
CA GLN A 5 2.82 -15.42 -14.00
C GLN A 5 2.21 -14.72 -12.79
N LYS A 6 2.43 -15.27 -11.59
CA LYS A 6 2.18 -14.57 -10.34
C LYS A 6 3.27 -13.52 -10.22
N ILE A 7 3.01 -12.31 -10.70
CA ILE A 7 3.89 -11.18 -10.42
C ILE A 7 3.75 -10.92 -8.92
N HIS A 8 4.72 -11.40 -8.15
CA HIS A 8 4.88 -11.00 -6.76
C HIS A 8 5.38 -9.56 -6.77
N HIS A 9 4.49 -8.59 -6.91
CA HIS A 9 4.81 -7.23 -6.51
C HIS A 9 5.06 -7.29 -5.00
N GLY A 10 6.33 -7.30 -4.59
CA GLY A 10 6.69 -7.05 -3.21
C GLY A 10 6.16 -5.67 -2.81
N ALA A 11 5.73 -5.51 -1.57
CA ALA A 11 5.39 -4.17 -1.09
C ALA A 11 6.67 -3.33 -1.06
N THR A 12 6.66 -2.15 -1.68
CA THR A 12 7.75 -1.17 -1.65
C THR A 12 8.10 -0.80 -0.22
N VAL A 13 7.08 -0.65 0.64
CA VAL A 13 7.24 -0.43 2.08
C VAL A 13 6.25 -1.31 2.83
N THR A 14 6.71 -1.95 3.90
CA THR A 14 5.83 -2.59 4.89
C THR A 14 6.08 -1.95 6.24
N LEU A 15 5.04 -1.35 6.82
CA LEU A 15 5.08 -0.66 8.11
C LEU A 15 4.11 -1.34 9.08
N VAL A 16 4.57 -1.61 10.30
CA VAL A 16 3.74 -2.17 11.37
C VAL A 16 3.66 -1.16 12.49
N LEU A 17 2.45 -0.66 12.75
CA LEU A 17 2.19 0.32 13.81
C LEU A 17 1.43 -0.34 14.96
N PRO A 18 1.64 0.13 16.20
CA PRO A 18 0.73 -0.17 17.31
C PRO A 18 -0.70 0.25 16.97
N GLY A 19 -1.67 -0.56 17.36
CA GLY A 19 -3.09 -0.24 17.21
C GLY A 19 -3.54 0.79 18.24
N GLY A 20 -4.52 1.62 17.86
CA GLY A 20 -5.03 2.71 18.70
C GLY A 20 -4.25 4.03 18.57
N MET A 21 -3.33 4.14 17.59
CA MET A 21 -2.76 5.42 17.19
C MET A 21 -3.84 6.32 16.57
N SER A 22 -3.69 7.63 16.71
CA SER A 22 -4.54 8.57 15.99
C SER A 22 -4.22 8.54 14.49
N THR A 23 -5.20 8.85 13.65
CA THR A 23 -5.03 8.93 12.19
C THR A 23 -3.85 9.82 11.80
N GLN A 24 -3.68 10.97 12.48
CA GLN A 24 -2.57 11.90 12.23
C GLN A 24 -1.21 11.27 12.54
N ALA A 25 -1.11 10.47 13.60
CA ALA A 25 0.13 9.78 13.95
C ALA A 25 0.44 8.64 12.97
N GLU A 26 -0.58 7.95 12.47
CA GLU A 26 -0.42 6.95 11.40
C GLU A 26 0.05 7.61 10.08
N VAL A 27 -0.57 8.73 9.68
CA VAL A 27 -0.17 9.51 8.49
C VAL A 27 1.26 10.02 8.62
N ALA A 28 1.65 10.54 9.78
CA ALA A 28 3.02 11.00 10.02
C ALA A 28 4.03 9.85 9.88
N ALA A 29 3.72 8.67 10.43
CA ALA A 29 4.57 7.49 10.34
C ALA A 29 4.68 6.97 8.89
N LEU A 30 3.59 6.99 8.13
CA LEU A 30 3.59 6.60 6.70
C LEU A 30 4.43 7.55 5.84
N ARG A 31 4.30 8.86 6.06
CA ARG A 31 5.14 9.87 5.38
C ARG A 31 6.61 9.74 5.75
N ALA A 32 6.92 9.50 7.03
CA ALA A 32 8.28 9.23 7.48
C ALA A 32 8.87 7.97 6.84
N ALA A 33 8.03 6.98 6.50
CA ALA A 33 8.40 5.77 5.77
C ALA A 33 8.45 5.96 4.24
N GLY A 34 8.24 7.17 3.73
CA GLY A 34 8.30 7.49 2.30
C GLY A 34 7.03 7.15 1.50
N VAL A 35 5.90 6.90 2.18
CA VAL A 35 4.62 6.67 1.52
C VAL A 35 3.94 8.03 1.26
N PRO A 36 3.57 8.34 0.00
CA PRO A 36 2.97 9.63 -0.37
C PRO A 36 1.47 9.64 -0.05
N VAL A 37 1.14 9.70 1.25
CA VAL A 37 -0.25 9.82 1.74
C VAL A 37 -0.63 11.27 2.04
N ASP A 38 -1.87 11.63 1.76
CA ASP A 38 -2.49 12.89 2.19
C ASP A 38 -2.89 12.85 3.68
N GLU A 39 -3.59 13.89 4.14
CA GLU A 39 -4.03 14.02 5.53
C GLU A 39 -5.13 13.04 5.95
N TRP A 40 -5.75 12.37 4.99
CA TRP A 40 -6.78 11.34 5.18
C TRP A 40 -6.27 9.92 4.88
N CYS A 41 -4.95 9.76 4.70
CA CYS A 41 -4.31 8.48 4.35
C CYS A 41 -4.64 7.99 2.92
N GLU A 42 -5.09 8.88 2.04
CA GLU A 42 -5.30 8.58 0.63
C GLU A 42 -4.00 8.76 -0.16
N VAL A 43 -3.86 7.97 -1.24
CA VAL A 43 -2.68 7.95 -2.11
C VAL A 43 -3.08 8.33 -3.53
N ALA A 44 -2.41 9.31 -4.13
CA ALA A 44 -2.75 9.77 -5.48
C ALA A 44 -2.33 8.78 -6.58
N VAL A 45 -1.21 8.07 -6.39
CA VAL A 45 -0.67 7.10 -7.36
C VAL A 45 -0.05 5.94 -6.62
N GLY A 46 -0.51 4.71 -6.89
CA GLY A 46 -0.05 3.49 -6.22
C GLY A 46 -1.17 2.82 -5.45
N PHE A 47 -0.82 1.91 -4.54
CA PHE A 47 -1.79 1.19 -3.73
C PHE A 47 -1.29 1.04 -2.29
N LEU A 48 -2.13 1.44 -1.33
CA LEU A 48 -1.89 1.25 0.09
C LEU A 48 -2.85 0.20 0.65
N PHE A 49 -2.31 -0.92 1.11
CA PHE A 49 -3.06 -1.97 1.77
C PHE A 49 -2.97 -1.83 3.28
N LEU A 50 -4.11 -1.79 3.95
CA LEU A 50 -4.24 -1.77 5.40
C LEU A 50 -4.79 -3.11 5.91
N ARG A 51 -4.14 -3.67 6.91
CA ARG A 51 -4.67 -4.80 7.69
C ARG A 51 -4.57 -4.52 9.17
N TRP A 52 -5.71 -4.36 9.82
CA TRP A 52 -5.78 -4.37 11.28
C TRP A 52 -5.74 -5.80 11.83
N GLN A 53 -4.89 -6.02 12.82
CA GLN A 53 -4.72 -7.29 13.52
C GLN A 53 -5.23 -7.15 14.95
N ARG A 54 -6.48 -7.59 15.17
CA ARG A 54 -7.15 -7.50 16.48
C ARG A 54 -6.41 -8.26 17.59
N ALA A 55 -5.88 -9.44 17.29
CA ALA A 55 -5.23 -10.31 18.28
C ALA A 55 -3.96 -9.68 18.90
N THR A 56 -3.22 -8.90 18.11
CA THR A 56 -1.97 -8.26 18.55
C THR A 56 -2.11 -6.76 18.74
N ASN A 57 -3.32 -6.21 18.52
CA ASN A 57 -3.60 -4.78 18.43
C ASN A 57 -2.55 -4.03 17.61
N ARG A 58 -2.37 -4.42 16.35
CA ARG A 58 -1.41 -3.79 15.42
C ARG A 58 -2.08 -3.49 14.08
N THR A 59 -1.59 -2.46 13.41
CA THR A 59 -2.00 -2.12 12.05
C THR A 59 -0.81 -2.35 11.12
N VAL A 60 -1.01 -3.17 10.09
CA VAL A 60 0.00 -3.46 9.07
C VAL A 60 -0.36 -2.69 7.80
N PHE A 61 0.53 -1.81 7.38
CA PHE A 61 0.44 -1.07 6.13
C PHE A 61 1.42 -1.67 5.12
N ARG A 62 0.94 -1.90 3.89
CA ARG A 62 1.78 -2.35 2.78
C ARG A 62 1.57 -1.41 1.61
N TRP A 63 2.63 -0.69 1.27
CA TRP A 63 2.68 0.25 0.17
C TRP A 63 3.21 -0.42 -1.10
N PHE A 64 2.56 -0.14 -2.23
CA PHE A 64 3.00 -0.55 -3.55
C PHE A 64 3.06 0.69 -4.41
N ALA A 65 4.28 1.17 -4.67
CA ALA A 65 4.50 2.29 -5.56
C ALA A 65 4.10 1.88 -6.99
N ARG A 66 3.31 2.71 -7.66
CA ARG A 66 3.12 2.62 -9.11
C ARG A 66 3.94 3.73 -9.75
N THR A 67 4.77 3.40 -10.73
CA THR A 67 5.43 4.42 -11.54
C THR A 67 4.41 5.05 -12.51
N PRO A 68 4.26 6.38 -12.55
CA PRO A 68 3.52 7.04 -13.62
C PRO A 68 4.13 6.63 -14.97
N GLY A 69 3.35 5.95 -15.82
CA GLY A 69 3.83 5.45 -17.12
C GLY A 69 3.94 3.92 -17.26
N GLU A 70 3.69 3.12 -16.21
CA GLU A 70 3.46 1.67 -16.35
C GLU A 70 2.02 1.40 -16.82
N GLY A 71 1.70 2.01 -17.97
CA GLY A 71 0.43 1.97 -18.68
C GLY A 71 0.56 1.15 -19.96
N ASP A 72 1.01 -0.09 -19.84
CA ASP A 72 0.84 -1.09 -20.90
C ASP A 72 0.32 -2.39 -20.28
N MET A 73 -0.87 -2.32 -19.70
CA MET A 73 -1.72 -3.51 -19.64
C MET A 73 -2.36 -3.66 -21.04
N PRO A 74 -2.21 -4.81 -21.71
CA PRO A 74 -2.87 -5.02 -22.99
C PRO A 74 -4.37 -4.90 -22.81
N ALA A 75 -5.01 -4.14 -23.71
CA ALA A 75 -6.44 -3.86 -23.69
C ALA A 75 -7.27 -5.16 -23.51
N PRO A 76 -8.37 -5.11 -22.75
CA PRO A 76 -9.27 -6.26 -22.64
C PRO A 76 -9.75 -6.64 -24.03
N GLN A 77 -9.42 -7.85 -24.47
CA GLN A 77 -9.90 -8.38 -25.74
C GLN A 77 -11.43 -8.50 -25.65
N ARG A 78 -12.12 -7.82 -26.57
CA ARG A 78 -13.56 -7.99 -26.82
C ARG A 78 -13.83 -9.34 -27.49
#